data_AF-D5EUE2-F1
#
_entry.id   AF-D5EUE2-F1
#
_cell.length_a   1.000
_cell.length_b   1.000
_cell.length_c   1.000
_cell.angle_alpha   90.00
_cell.angle_beta   90.00
_cell.angle_gamma   90.00
#
_symmetry.space_group_name_H-M   'P 1'
#
loop_
_entity.id
_entity.type
_entity.pdbx_description
1 polymer ?
#
loop_
_entity_poly.entity_id
_entity_poly.type
_entity_poly.pdbx_seq_one_letter_code
_entity_poly.pdbx_strand_id
1 'polypeptide(L)'
;MTKKSISRLLQASLMCCLAVLFTACDDIFASEDNPIPAYLSMSDKPVTLKVGDTYRRKAISVTTAVVEYTSSKTDVATVDNEGLVTAKAEGTTTITATATGYSTGGKKIFLTDSKSYVVTVKPATLPAATITTDPVATAGDILAGSATALVTAGEADGGTMMYQVTETNTQPTTTDGFNATVPTAATLAAGTYYIWYYAKADAQHADSEIAATAIKVTVKAIYLKWDNTMKELVATLMPDTYTTVENASGNVNWAAGTYVVEGNVTINGNITLKGNVELIIKDGAKLTANLINGGQSYSLSIYGQANKTGQLVVNCQNGDAIKYITTLEVHGCQVKSTTSSGNCGGFYGIDTFNVYGGSIDAEYTYTGSNYGYGIHLASNGSMNIYGGDVKAVGKGNSKGITGGTNSNVTVHGGKLWAECAGGKAFNQVTLTKDAGYTSGKIETCDDGTSWTEYTAATTPTTKYVRVGY
;
A
#
# COMPACT_ATOMS: atom_id res chain seq x y z
N MET A 1 -19.51 -29.64 129.70
CA MET A 1 -18.98 -29.17 128.40
C MET A 1 -17.97 -28.06 128.65
N THR A 2 -16.70 -28.32 128.36
CA THR A 2 -15.57 -27.38 128.55
C THR A 2 -15.63 -26.23 127.54
N LYS A 3 -15.17 -25.01 127.90
CA LYS A 3 -15.10 -23.81 127.03
C LYS A 3 -14.66 -24.06 125.56
N LYS A 4 -13.91 -25.13 125.30
CA LYS A 4 -13.53 -25.62 123.95
C LYS A 4 -14.69 -26.05 123.04
N SER A 5 -15.86 -26.45 123.55
CA SER A 5 -16.99 -26.90 122.72
C SER A 5 -17.90 -25.77 122.23
N ILE A 6 -17.91 -24.61 122.92
CA ILE A 6 -18.67 -23.40 122.51
C ILE A 6 -17.90 -22.62 121.44
N SER A 7 -16.57 -22.58 121.51
CA SER A 7 -15.71 -21.95 120.49
C SER A 7 -15.81 -22.64 119.11
N ARG A 8 -15.98 -23.97 119.08
CA ARG A 8 -16.14 -24.72 117.82
C ARG A 8 -17.53 -24.57 117.20
N LEU A 9 -18.57 -24.32 118.00
CA LEU A 9 -19.92 -24.01 117.49
C LEU A 9 -20.03 -22.56 116.98
N LEU A 10 -19.35 -21.59 117.62
CA LEU A 10 -19.29 -20.20 117.15
C LEU A 10 -18.45 -20.04 115.86
N GLN A 11 -17.39 -20.84 115.69
CA GLN A 11 -16.58 -20.83 114.45
C GLN A 11 -17.31 -21.45 113.26
N ALA A 12 -18.18 -22.44 113.47
CA ALA A 12 -19.02 -23.01 112.42
C ALA A 12 -20.15 -22.06 111.98
N SER A 13 -20.71 -21.28 112.90
CA SER A 13 -21.72 -20.25 112.59
C SER A 13 -21.14 -19.03 111.87
N LEU A 14 -19.89 -18.64 112.15
CA LEU A 14 -19.24 -17.50 111.49
C LEU A 14 -18.76 -17.83 110.06
N MET A 15 -18.37 -19.09 109.79
CA MET A 15 -18.04 -19.52 108.42
C MET A 15 -19.27 -19.70 107.52
N CYS A 16 -20.43 -20.07 108.07
CA CYS A 16 -21.66 -20.20 107.27
C CYS A 16 -22.25 -18.82 106.88
N CYS A 17 -21.96 -17.75 107.64
CA CYS A 17 -22.36 -16.39 107.28
C CYS A 17 -21.35 -15.70 106.34
N LEU A 18 -20.06 -16.06 106.37
CA LEU A 18 -19.07 -15.52 105.43
C LEU A 18 -19.19 -16.14 104.02
N ALA A 19 -19.68 -17.38 103.92
CA ALA A 19 -19.97 -18.03 102.63
C ALA A 19 -21.26 -17.53 101.94
N VAL A 20 -22.17 -16.87 102.66
CA VAL A 20 -23.42 -16.30 102.10
C VAL A 20 -23.28 -14.79 101.80
N LEU A 21 -22.17 -14.17 102.20
CA LEU A 21 -21.81 -12.78 101.83
C LEU A 21 -20.97 -12.70 100.54
N PHE A 22 -20.57 -13.83 99.95
CA PHE A 22 -19.89 -13.89 98.64
C PHE A 22 -20.80 -14.24 97.45
N THR A 23 -22.12 -14.34 97.65
CA THR A 23 -23.08 -14.69 96.58
C THR A 23 -24.14 -13.62 96.31
N ALA A 24 -23.89 -12.37 96.66
CA ALA A 24 -24.80 -11.25 96.39
C ALA A 24 -24.07 -9.97 95.91
N CYS A 25 -22.95 -10.14 95.21
CA CYS A 25 -22.30 -9.07 94.46
C CYS A 25 -21.61 -9.65 93.22
N ASP A 26 -22.40 -10.26 92.33
CA ASP A 26 -21.93 -10.63 90.97
C ASP A 26 -22.86 -10.09 89.86
N ASP A 27 -23.89 -9.31 90.22
CA ASP A 27 -24.82 -8.68 89.25
C ASP A 27 -24.61 -7.16 89.10
N ILE A 28 -23.44 -6.63 89.47
CA ILE A 28 -23.11 -5.19 89.37
C ILE A 28 -21.97 -4.89 88.35
N PHE A 29 -21.47 -5.89 87.62
CA PHE A 29 -20.64 -5.65 86.42
C PHE A 29 -21.49 -5.81 85.17
N ALA A 30 -22.05 -4.68 84.75
CA ALA A 30 -22.68 -4.48 83.47
C ALA A 30 -21.82 -5.02 82.32
N SER A 31 -22.43 -5.87 81.49
CA SER A 31 -22.25 -5.96 80.04
C SER A 31 -20.90 -5.49 79.48
N GLU A 32 -19.91 -6.39 79.43
CA GLU A 32 -18.65 -6.19 78.70
C GLU A 32 -18.61 -6.83 77.29
N ASP A 33 -19.75 -7.18 76.69
CA ASP A 33 -19.78 -7.90 75.39
C ASP A 33 -20.75 -7.30 74.35
N ASN A 34 -20.74 -5.97 74.18
CA ASN A 34 -21.42 -5.36 73.02
C ASN A 34 -20.55 -4.27 72.38
N PRO A 35 -19.68 -4.61 71.41
CA PRO A 35 -18.85 -3.63 70.72
C PRO A 35 -19.73 -2.63 69.96
N ILE A 36 -19.46 -1.33 70.13
CA ILE A 36 -20.18 -0.29 69.40
C ILE A 36 -19.65 -0.28 67.95
N PRO A 37 -20.50 -0.21 66.91
CA PRO A 37 -20.01 -0.12 65.54
C PRO A 37 -19.17 1.15 65.35
N ALA A 38 -17.99 1.02 64.72
CA ALA A 38 -17.10 2.17 64.46
C ALA A 38 -17.65 3.16 63.40
N TYR A 39 -18.74 2.79 62.70
CA TYR A 39 -19.41 3.53 61.64
C TYR A 39 -18.45 4.30 60.74
N LEU A 40 -17.87 3.62 59.74
CA LEU A 40 -16.95 4.24 58.80
C LEU A 40 -17.67 4.62 57.50
N SER A 41 -17.63 5.90 57.17
CA SER A 41 -18.14 6.44 55.91
C SER A 41 -16.97 6.89 55.02
N MET A 42 -16.85 6.27 53.85
CA MET A 42 -15.91 6.65 52.80
C MET A 42 -16.48 6.21 51.44
N SER A 43 -16.33 7.03 50.40
CA SER A 43 -16.72 6.62 49.05
C SER A 43 -15.83 5.47 48.54
N ASP A 44 -16.47 4.47 47.93
CA ASP A 44 -15.85 3.31 47.28
C ASP A 44 -15.53 3.55 45.79
N LYS A 45 -15.90 4.72 45.25
CA LYS A 45 -15.70 5.04 43.82
C LYS A 45 -14.22 5.00 43.44
N PRO A 46 -13.85 4.31 42.34
CA PRO A 46 -12.46 4.24 41.92
C PRO A 46 -11.90 5.62 41.54
N VAL A 47 -10.59 5.78 41.65
CA VAL A 47 -9.85 7.02 41.32
C VAL A 47 -8.77 6.69 40.30
N THR A 48 -8.61 7.55 39.29
CA THR A 48 -7.49 7.48 38.34
C THR A 48 -6.57 8.68 38.55
N LEU A 49 -5.28 8.44 38.75
CA LEU A 49 -4.23 9.44 38.99
C LEU A 49 -3.08 9.27 37.99
N LYS A 50 -2.25 10.29 37.77
CA LYS A 50 -0.94 10.15 37.10
C LYS A 50 0.17 9.99 38.14
N VAL A 51 1.30 9.37 37.76
CA VAL A 51 2.48 9.31 38.62
C VAL A 51 2.87 10.72 39.08
N GLY A 52 3.06 10.90 40.39
CA GLY A 52 3.35 12.19 41.03
C GLY A 52 2.12 12.95 41.53
N ASP A 53 0.90 12.60 41.10
CA ASP A 53 -0.31 13.24 41.59
C ASP A 53 -0.57 12.89 43.07
N THR A 54 -1.24 13.80 43.76
CA THR A 54 -1.80 13.55 45.09
C THR A 54 -3.30 13.68 45.09
N TYR A 55 -3.98 12.87 45.90
CA TYR A 55 -5.44 12.87 45.98
C TYR A 55 -5.90 12.57 47.39
N ARG A 56 -6.67 13.49 47.97
CA ARG A 56 -7.16 13.34 49.35
C ARG A 56 -8.54 12.71 49.35
N ARG A 57 -8.67 11.57 50.05
CA ARG A 57 -9.96 10.97 50.40
C ARG A 57 -9.99 10.62 51.88
N LYS A 58 -10.62 11.50 52.63
CA LYS A 58 -10.79 11.36 54.07
C LYS A 58 -12.02 10.50 54.38
N ALA A 59 -11.82 9.42 55.14
CA ALA A 59 -12.88 8.66 55.77
C ALA A 59 -13.36 9.36 57.05
N ILE A 60 -14.65 9.24 57.33
CA ILE A 60 -15.31 9.84 58.49
C ILE A 60 -15.76 8.70 59.41
N SER A 61 -15.35 8.75 60.67
CA SER A 61 -15.76 7.83 61.74
C SER A 61 -16.43 8.59 62.89
N VAL A 62 -17.10 7.88 63.81
CA VAL A 62 -17.61 8.48 65.05
C VAL A 62 -16.47 8.91 65.98
N THR A 63 -16.74 9.90 66.83
CA THR A 63 -15.81 10.89 67.43
C THR A 63 -14.70 10.38 68.36
N THR A 64 -14.45 9.07 68.44
CA THR A 64 -13.34 8.47 69.20
C THR A 64 -12.66 7.27 68.52
N ALA A 65 -13.06 6.87 67.31
CA ALA A 65 -12.42 5.78 66.58
C ALA A 65 -11.23 6.29 65.74
N VAL A 66 -10.08 5.62 65.85
CA VAL A 66 -8.87 5.89 65.07
C VAL A 66 -9.02 5.24 63.70
N VAL A 67 -8.81 6.01 62.64
CA VAL A 67 -8.82 5.51 61.27
C VAL A 67 -7.39 5.30 60.81
N GLU A 68 -7.06 4.07 60.45
CA GLU A 68 -5.79 3.70 59.84
C GLU A 68 -5.98 3.50 58.34
N TYR A 69 -5.05 4.00 57.54
CA TYR A 69 -5.05 3.82 56.10
C TYR A 69 -3.92 2.87 55.69
N THR A 70 -4.23 2.00 54.75
CA THR A 70 -3.25 1.08 54.15
C THR A 70 -3.38 1.06 52.64
N SER A 71 -2.27 0.82 51.95
CA SER A 71 -2.22 0.56 50.51
C SER A 71 -1.79 -0.88 50.28
N SER A 72 -2.52 -1.61 49.43
CA SER A 72 -2.16 -2.99 49.08
C SER A 72 -0.83 -3.12 48.30
N LYS A 73 -0.40 -2.04 47.63
CA LYS A 73 0.85 -1.94 46.86
C LYS A 73 1.44 -0.54 47.01
N THR A 74 2.29 -0.37 48.01
CA THR A 74 2.95 0.92 48.32
C THR A 74 3.91 1.38 47.23
N ASP A 75 4.37 0.48 46.36
CA ASP A 75 5.20 0.84 45.20
C ASP A 75 4.39 1.55 44.10
N VAL A 76 3.06 1.32 44.05
CA VAL A 76 2.13 1.95 43.09
C VAL A 76 1.59 3.26 43.65
N ALA A 77 1.06 3.26 44.89
CA ALA A 77 0.65 4.48 45.59
C ALA A 77 0.71 4.31 47.11
N THR A 78 1.06 5.37 47.83
CA THR A 78 1.05 5.44 49.30
C THR A 78 -0.13 6.28 49.78
N VAL A 79 -0.52 6.11 51.05
CA VAL A 79 -1.54 6.92 51.71
C VAL A 79 -1.05 7.32 53.10
N ASP A 80 -1.22 8.57 53.50
CA ASP A 80 -0.86 9.04 54.84
C ASP A 80 -2.00 8.84 55.87
N ASN A 81 -1.74 9.22 57.11
CA ASN A 81 -2.71 9.11 58.21
C ASN A 81 -3.92 10.06 58.08
N GLU A 82 -3.89 11.02 57.16
CA GLU A 82 -4.99 11.94 56.88
C GLU A 82 -5.80 11.55 55.63
N GLY A 83 -5.45 10.44 54.98
CA GLY A 83 -6.08 9.98 53.74
C GLY A 83 -5.61 10.70 52.48
N LEU A 84 -4.41 11.31 52.48
CA LEU A 84 -3.76 11.83 51.28
C LEU A 84 -3.03 10.68 50.58
N VAL A 85 -3.50 10.32 49.38
CA VAL A 85 -2.86 9.35 48.51
C VAL A 85 -1.80 10.04 47.65
N THR A 86 -0.63 9.45 47.52
CA THR A 86 0.46 9.88 46.61
C THR A 86 0.74 8.77 45.61
N ALA A 87 0.58 9.05 44.32
CA ALA A 87 0.84 8.11 43.23
C ALA A 87 2.35 8.03 42.92
N LYS A 88 2.92 6.81 42.91
CA LYS A 88 4.37 6.57 42.79
C LYS A 88 4.78 5.89 41.49
N ALA A 89 4.04 4.88 41.05
CA ALA A 89 4.36 4.14 39.81
C ALA A 89 3.07 3.67 39.12
N GLU A 90 3.17 3.41 37.81
CA GLU A 90 2.06 2.87 37.03
C GLU A 90 1.55 1.54 37.62
N GLY A 91 0.23 1.38 37.68
CA GLY A 91 -0.41 0.16 38.14
C GLY A 91 -1.71 0.41 38.88
N THR A 92 -2.21 -0.63 39.55
CA THR A 92 -3.45 -0.58 40.33
C THR A 92 -3.21 -1.05 41.75
N THR A 93 -3.65 -0.26 42.73
CA THR A 93 -3.63 -0.58 44.17
C THR A 93 -4.98 -0.26 44.81
N THR A 94 -5.32 -0.99 45.88
CA THR A 94 -6.48 -0.71 46.72
C THR A 94 -6.05 0.05 47.96
N ILE A 95 -6.71 1.18 48.24
CA ILE A 95 -6.56 1.93 49.48
C ILE A 95 -7.69 1.51 50.43
N THR A 96 -7.32 1.10 51.64
CA THR A 96 -8.27 0.66 52.68
C THR A 96 -8.17 1.58 53.88
N ALA A 97 -9.29 2.15 54.28
CA ALA A 97 -9.45 2.83 55.56
C ALA A 97 -10.10 1.85 56.53
N THR A 98 -9.48 1.66 57.69
CA THR A 98 -9.96 0.76 58.74
C THR A 98 -10.15 1.56 60.02
N ALA A 99 -11.40 1.63 60.49
CA ALA A 99 -11.70 2.25 61.77
C ALA A 99 -11.55 1.20 62.88
N THR A 100 -10.61 1.45 63.79
CA THR A 100 -10.45 0.68 65.04
C THR A 100 -10.56 1.61 66.23
N GLY A 101 -10.79 1.07 67.43
CA GLY A 101 -10.61 1.87 68.62
C GLY A 101 -10.42 1.01 69.85
N TYR A 102 -9.54 1.52 70.71
CA TYR A 102 -9.12 0.91 71.95
C TYR A 102 -9.54 1.83 73.10
N SER A 103 -9.97 1.27 74.22
CA SER A 103 -10.12 2.05 75.46
C SER A 103 -8.75 2.55 75.93
N THR A 104 -8.73 3.50 76.86
CA THR A 104 -7.50 4.01 77.51
C THR A 104 -6.66 2.89 78.17
N GLY A 105 -7.21 1.68 78.33
CA GLY A 105 -6.53 0.48 78.83
C GLY A 105 -6.22 -0.60 77.76
N GLY A 106 -6.31 -0.28 76.47
CA GLY A 106 -5.94 -1.21 75.37
C GLY A 106 -7.00 -2.27 75.01
N LYS A 107 -8.22 -2.18 75.55
CA LYS A 107 -9.31 -3.12 75.25
C LYS A 107 -10.06 -2.70 73.98
N LYS A 108 -10.33 -3.64 73.07
CA LYS A 108 -11.05 -3.39 71.81
C LYS A 108 -12.52 -3.07 72.11
N ILE A 109 -12.93 -1.81 71.92
CA ILE A 109 -14.27 -1.31 72.27
C ILE A 109 -15.18 -1.05 71.06
N PHE A 110 -14.63 -1.07 69.84
CA PHE A 110 -15.39 -0.92 68.60
C PHE A 110 -15.32 -2.16 67.70
N LEU A 111 -16.43 -2.45 67.01
CA LEU A 111 -16.44 -3.41 65.91
C LEU A 111 -15.72 -2.79 64.72
N THR A 112 -14.68 -3.47 64.22
CA THR A 112 -13.88 -3.01 63.08
C THR A 112 -14.76 -2.82 61.85
N ASP A 113 -14.73 -1.62 61.27
CA ASP A 113 -15.34 -1.33 59.98
C ASP A 113 -14.23 -0.93 59.00
N SER A 114 -14.35 -1.35 57.75
CA SER A 114 -13.36 -1.06 56.72
C SER A 114 -14.05 -0.71 55.42
N LYS A 115 -13.54 0.33 54.77
CA LYS A 115 -13.97 0.76 53.44
C LYS A 115 -12.74 0.85 52.55
N SER A 116 -12.90 0.48 51.29
CA SER A 116 -11.81 0.49 50.33
C SER A 116 -12.26 1.03 48.98
N TYR A 117 -11.31 1.59 48.24
CA TYR A 117 -11.52 1.97 46.85
C TYR A 117 -10.27 1.68 46.03
N VAL A 118 -10.46 1.50 44.73
CA VAL A 118 -9.38 1.21 43.79
C VAL A 118 -8.75 2.51 43.31
N VAL A 119 -7.43 2.56 43.31
CA VAL A 119 -6.62 3.62 42.70
C VAL A 119 -5.87 3.03 41.51
N THR A 120 -6.14 3.58 40.33
CA THR A 120 -5.39 3.27 39.10
C THR A 120 -4.44 4.42 38.81
N VAL A 121 -3.15 4.15 38.82
CA VAL A 121 -2.10 5.12 38.48
C VAL A 121 -1.68 4.91 37.03
N LYS A 122 -1.87 5.93 36.21
CA LYS A 122 -1.33 6.03 34.84
C LYS A 122 0.08 6.62 34.89
N PRO A 123 0.95 6.33 33.90
CA PRO A 123 2.26 6.97 33.80
C PRO A 123 2.14 8.50 33.73
N ALA A 124 3.18 9.21 34.16
CA ALA A 124 3.27 10.65 33.94
C ALA A 124 3.39 10.93 32.43
N THR A 125 2.66 11.94 31.93
CA THR A 125 2.85 12.41 30.56
C THR A 125 4.18 13.15 30.48
N LEU A 126 5.12 12.61 29.71
CA LEU A 126 6.37 13.25 29.34
C LEU A 126 6.10 14.41 28.36
N PRO A 127 7.10 15.26 28.05
CA PRO A 127 6.98 16.25 26.97
C PRO A 127 6.48 15.64 25.66
N ALA A 128 6.05 16.46 24.71
CA ALA A 128 5.69 15.93 23.40
C ALA A 128 6.89 15.23 22.74
N ALA A 129 6.61 14.22 21.93
CA ALA A 129 7.62 13.58 21.10
C ALA A 129 8.33 14.65 20.24
N THR A 130 9.61 14.46 19.98
CA THR A 130 10.42 15.42 19.22
C THR A 130 11.05 14.77 18.01
N ILE A 131 11.24 15.55 16.96
CA ILE A 131 11.97 15.12 15.76
C ILE A 131 13.43 15.52 15.97
N THR A 132 14.32 14.53 16.09
CA THR A 132 15.75 14.72 16.35
C THR A 132 16.55 14.87 15.05
N THR A 133 16.08 14.22 13.99
CA THR A 133 16.64 14.32 12.64
C THR A 133 15.51 14.47 11.64
N ASP A 134 15.47 15.57 10.91
CA ASP A 134 14.47 15.79 9.87
C ASP A 134 14.64 14.81 8.70
N PRO A 135 13.53 14.31 8.10
CA PRO A 135 13.60 13.65 6.81
C PRO A 135 14.12 14.61 5.73
N VAL A 136 14.80 14.08 4.71
CA VAL A 136 15.38 14.88 3.62
C VAL A 136 14.90 14.33 2.28
N ALA A 137 14.65 15.19 1.30
CA ALA A 137 14.29 14.74 -0.05
C ALA A 137 15.34 13.78 -0.61
N THR A 138 14.90 12.66 -1.19
CA THR A 138 15.80 11.73 -1.87
C THR A 138 16.49 12.44 -3.04
N ALA A 139 17.81 12.31 -3.11
CA ALA A 139 18.61 12.91 -4.18
C ALA A 139 18.46 12.15 -5.50
N GLY A 140 18.61 12.87 -6.62
CA GLY A 140 18.51 12.30 -7.97
C GLY A 140 17.09 12.27 -8.52
N ASP A 141 16.93 11.66 -9.71
CA ASP A 141 15.64 11.53 -10.35
C ASP A 141 14.82 10.41 -9.71
N ILE A 142 13.61 10.76 -9.26
CA ILE A 142 12.64 9.80 -8.73
C ILE A 142 11.64 9.48 -9.85
N LEU A 143 11.60 8.23 -10.29
CA LEU A 143 10.77 7.82 -11.42
C LEU A 143 9.35 7.45 -10.97
N ALA A 144 8.34 7.86 -11.73
CA ALA A 144 6.96 7.47 -11.50
C ALA A 144 6.80 5.94 -11.51
N GLY A 145 6.08 5.40 -10.53
CA GLY A 145 5.87 3.96 -10.36
C GLY A 145 7.06 3.19 -9.79
N SER A 146 8.17 3.84 -9.44
CA SER A 146 9.35 3.17 -8.88
C SER A 146 9.25 2.94 -7.37
N ALA A 147 9.91 1.90 -6.87
CA ALA A 147 10.00 1.63 -5.42
C ALA A 147 10.91 2.63 -4.66
N THR A 148 11.42 3.67 -5.32
CA THR A 148 12.30 4.68 -4.73
C THR A 148 11.56 5.48 -3.65
N ALA A 149 12.15 5.57 -2.47
CA ALA A 149 11.65 6.40 -1.38
C ALA A 149 11.67 7.89 -1.77
N LEU A 150 10.65 8.65 -1.37
CA LEU A 150 10.55 10.09 -1.66
C LEU A 150 11.48 10.92 -0.76
N VAL A 151 11.70 10.44 0.47
CA VAL A 151 12.55 11.08 1.47
C VAL A 151 13.41 10.02 2.16
N THR A 152 14.54 10.44 2.73
CA THR A 152 15.24 9.67 3.76
C THR A 152 14.37 9.60 5.01
N ALA A 153 14.46 8.49 5.76
CA ALA A 153 13.80 8.41 7.05
C ALA A 153 14.34 9.51 7.99
N GLY A 154 13.44 10.07 8.80
CA GLY A 154 13.82 10.94 9.90
C GLY A 154 13.92 10.13 11.20
N GLU A 155 14.30 10.79 12.27
CA GLU A 155 14.40 10.19 13.61
C GLU A 155 13.55 10.99 14.59
N ALA A 156 12.86 10.25 15.48
CA ALA A 156 12.05 10.82 16.55
C ALA A 156 12.49 10.27 17.91
N ASP A 157 12.41 11.12 18.93
CA ASP A 157 12.52 10.74 20.33
C ASP A 157 11.13 10.78 20.98
N GLY A 158 10.82 9.79 21.82
CA GLY A 158 9.51 9.61 22.45
C GLY A 158 8.37 9.20 21.50
N GLY A 159 8.70 8.68 20.31
CA GLY A 159 7.67 8.36 19.31
C GLY A 159 8.17 7.66 18.04
N THR A 160 7.29 7.59 17.04
CA THR A 160 7.53 7.04 15.70
C THR A 160 7.28 8.12 14.65
N MET A 161 8.17 8.19 13.65
CA MET A 161 7.96 9.09 12.51
C MET A 161 6.74 8.68 11.68
N MET A 162 5.94 9.66 11.31
CA MET A 162 4.75 9.50 10.49
C MET A 162 4.82 10.43 9.27
N TYR A 163 4.37 9.96 8.12
CA TYR A 163 4.47 10.66 6.83
C TYR A 163 3.12 10.71 6.11
N GLN A 164 2.88 11.82 5.42
CA GLN A 164 1.76 11.96 4.49
C GLN A 164 2.23 12.66 3.21
N VAL A 165 1.77 12.17 2.06
CA VAL A 165 2.07 12.75 0.75
C VAL A 165 0.85 13.55 0.28
N THR A 166 1.05 14.80 -0.12
CA THR A 166 0.03 15.66 -0.73
C THR A 166 0.49 16.21 -2.07
N GLU A 167 -0.45 16.60 -2.93
CA GLU A 167 -0.16 17.25 -4.23
C GLU A 167 -0.10 18.77 -4.11
N THR A 168 -0.64 19.33 -3.04
CA THR A 168 -0.61 20.77 -2.72
C THR A 168 0.30 21.04 -1.53
N ASN A 169 0.91 22.23 -1.54
CA ASN A 169 1.71 22.72 -0.41
C ASN A 169 0.80 23.36 0.64
N THR A 170 -0.08 22.56 1.25
CA THR A 170 -0.98 23.02 2.31
C THR A 170 -0.83 22.09 3.49
N GLN A 171 -0.48 22.64 4.66
CA GLN A 171 -0.27 21.85 5.86
C GLN A 171 -1.58 21.13 6.25
N PRO A 172 -1.56 19.81 6.47
CA PRO A 172 -2.70 19.08 6.99
C PRO A 172 -3.11 19.63 8.36
N THR A 173 -4.42 19.72 8.61
CA THR A 173 -4.97 20.20 9.89
C THR A 173 -5.22 19.06 10.88
N THR A 174 -5.19 17.80 10.42
CA THR A 174 -5.32 16.59 11.24
C THR A 174 -4.22 15.59 10.87
N THR A 175 -4.01 14.59 11.72
CA THR A 175 -3.05 13.50 11.49
C THR A 175 -3.67 12.32 10.72
N ASP A 176 -4.88 12.48 10.19
CA ASP A 176 -5.55 11.45 9.40
C ASP A 176 -4.83 11.24 8.06
N GLY A 177 -4.58 9.98 7.70
CA GLY A 177 -3.91 9.60 6.46
C GLY A 177 -2.38 9.60 6.53
N PHE A 178 -1.78 9.88 7.69
CA PHE A 178 -0.36 9.66 7.90
C PHE A 178 -0.04 8.16 8.13
N ASN A 179 1.13 7.72 7.68
CA ASN A 179 1.63 6.34 7.83
C ASN A 179 3.07 6.31 8.34
N ALA A 180 3.44 5.28 9.10
CA ALA A 180 4.80 5.11 9.63
C ALA A 180 5.83 4.68 8.56
N THR A 181 5.37 4.17 7.42
CA THR A 181 6.22 3.74 6.30
C THR A 181 6.66 4.95 5.50
N VAL A 182 7.96 5.01 5.20
CA VAL A 182 8.50 6.04 4.30
C VAL A 182 7.81 5.93 2.93
N PRO A 183 7.21 7.01 2.42
CA PRO A 183 6.49 6.97 1.16
C PRO A 183 7.43 6.73 -0.01
N THR A 184 6.95 5.99 -1.02
CA THR A 184 7.68 5.70 -2.26
C THR A 184 6.93 6.21 -3.48
N ALA A 185 7.60 6.30 -4.62
CA ALA A 185 6.98 6.69 -5.88
C ALA A 185 6.15 5.56 -6.54
N ALA A 186 5.99 4.41 -5.88
CA ALA A 186 5.45 3.19 -6.49
C ALA A 186 4.02 3.35 -7.02
N THR A 187 3.25 4.25 -6.41
CA THR A 187 1.86 4.55 -6.78
C THR A 187 1.68 5.97 -7.28
N LEU A 188 2.76 6.72 -7.49
CA LEU A 188 2.70 8.14 -7.87
C LEU A 188 2.89 8.31 -9.37
N ALA A 189 2.07 9.18 -9.94
CA ALA A 189 2.28 9.69 -11.29
C ALA A 189 3.41 10.73 -11.31
N ALA A 190 3.80 11.17 -12.50
CA ALA A 190 4.72 12.28 -12.62
C ALA A 190 4.09 13.57 -12.07
N GLY A 191 4.82 14.30 -11.25
CA GLY A 191 4.26 15.46 -10.56
C GLY A 191 5.17 16.02 -9.49
N THR A 192 4.71 17.09 -8.85
CA THR A 192 5.33 17.63 -7.65
C THR A 192 4.48 17.22 -6.45
N TYR A 193 5.13 16.68 -5.44
CA TYR A 193 4.52 16.21 -4.21
C TYR A 193 5.16 16.88 -3.00
N TYR A 194 4.39 16.97 -1.92
CA TYR A 194 4.77 17.58 -0.67
C TYR A 194 4.63 16.53 0.43
N ILE A 195 5.73 16.24 1.12
CA ILE A 195 5.76 15.25 2.19
C ILE A 195 5.68 16.01 3.52
N TRP A 196 4.57 15.79 4.21
CA TRP A 196 4.35 16.25 5.58
C TRP A 196 4.73 15.15 6.56
N TYR A 197 5.22 15.55 7.73
CA TYR A 197 5.66 14.61 8.74
C TYR A 197 5.41 15.13 10.16
N TYR A 198 5.27 14.20 11.10
CA TYR A 198 5.23 14.46 12.54
C TYR A 198 5.74 13.24 13.30
N ALA A 199 6.06 13.39 14.59
CA ALA A 199 6.34 12.29 15.48
C ALA A 199 5.07 11.90 16.25
N LYS A 200 4.57 10.69 15.99
CA LYS A 200 3.50 10.08 16.77
C LYS A 200 4.07 9.56 18.07
N ALA A 201 3.53 10.00 19.20
CA ALA A 201 4.02 9.62 20.50
C ALA A 201 3.80 8.14 20.81
N ASP A 202 4.65 7.64 21.71
CA ASP A 202 4.40 6.42 22.47
C ASP A 202 3.32 6.64 23.54
N ALA A 203 3.17 5.68 24.46
CA ALA A 203 2.14 5.75 25.50
C ALA A 203 2.41 6.80 26.60
N GLN A 204 3.63 7.34 26.67
CA GLN A 204 4.08 8.26 27.71
C GLN A 204 4.18 9.70 27.22
N HIS A 205 4.40 9.92 25.93
CA HIS A 205 4.53 11.25 25.33
C HIS A 205 3.19 11.73 24.71
N ALA A 206 3.14 13.01 24.34
CA ALA A 206 2.10 13.54 23.46
C ALA A 206 2.62 13.67 22.02
N ASP A 207 1.76 13.53 21.01
CA ASP A 207 2.14 13.69 19.60
C ASP A 207 2.82 15.06 19.37
N SER A 208 3.83 15.11 18.50
CA SER A 208 4.40 16.38 18.06
C SER A 208 3.40 17.14 17.18
N GLU A 209 3.64 18.44 17.00
CA GLU A 209 2.98 19.18 15.93
C GLU A 209 3.44 18.65 14.55
N ILE A 210 2.58 18.79 13.54
CA ILE A 210 2.96 18.54 12.14
C ILE A 210 4.00 19.58 11.73
N ALA A 211 5.06 19.15 11.05
CA ALA A 211 6.12 20.03 10.58
C ALA A 211 5.56 21.27 9.86
N ALA A 212 6.11 22.45 10.17
CA ALA A 212 5.63 23.73 9.63
C ALA A 212 5.85 23.87 8.12
N THR A 213 6.78 23.11 7.55
CA THR A 213 7.11 23.11 6.12
C THR A 213 7.18 21.69 5.60
N ALA A 214 6.57 21.44 4.44
CA ALA A 214 6.71 20.16 3.75
C ALA A 214 8.04 20.04 3.01
N ILE A 215 8.46 18.80 2.79
CA ILE A 215 9.55 18.47 1.88
C ILE A 215 8.98 18.37 0.47
N LYS A 216 9.46 19.22 -0.44
CA LYS A 216 9.08 19.20 -1.85
C LYS A 216 9.87 18.14 -2.61
N VAL A 217 9.19 17.25 -3.30
CA VAL A 217 9.77 16.18 -4.13
C VAL A 217 9.15 16.21 -5.51
N THR A 218 9.96 15.99 -6.55
CA THR A 218 9.49 15.90 -7.94
C THR A 218 9.64 14.47 -8.44
N VAL A 219 8.52 13.86 -8.81
CA VAL A 219 8.47 12.56 -9.47
C VAL A 219 8.42 12.78 -10.97
N LYS A 220 9.34 12.16 -11.69
CA LYS A 220 9.55 12.34 -13.12
C LYS A 220 8.75 11.33 -13.95
N ALA A 221 8.30 11.79 -15.12
CA ALA A 221 7.62 10.94 -16.09
C ALA A 221 8.62 9.96 -16.75
N ILE A 222 8.12 8.77 -17.05
CA ILE A 222 8.88 7.71 -17.74
C ILE A 222 8.17 7.22 -18.98
N TYR A 223 8.91 6.53 -19.84
CA TYR A 223 8.39 5.62 -20.86
C TYR A 223 9.08 4.26 -20.72
N LEU A 224 8.49 3.20 -21.27
CA LEU A 224 9.07 1.87 -21.20
C LEU A 224 9.92 1.60 -22.45
N LYS A 225 11.17 1.18 -22.24
CA LYS A 225 12.07 0.69 -23.29
C LYS A 225 12.56 -0.69 -22.90
N TRP A 226 12.74 -1.57 -23.88
CA TRP A 226 13.37 -2.86 -23.57
C TRP A 226 14.86 -2.66 -23.33
N ASP A 227 15.39 -3.37 -22.35
CA ASP A 227 16.80 -3.31 -22.03
C ASP A 227 17.67 -3.81 -23.20
N ASN A 228 18.94 -3.41 -23.20
CA ASN A 228 19.87 -3.80 -24.28
C ASN A 228 20.11 -5.32 -24.34
N THR A 229 19.74 -6.08 -23.30
CA THR A 229 19.84 -7.55 -23.30
C THR A 229 18.58 -8.25 -23.79
N MET A 230 17.52 -7.48 -24.07
CA MET A 230 16.26 -7.95 -24.64
C MET A 230 15.55 -8.96 -23.75
N LYS A 231 15.45 -8.66 -22.45
CA LYS A 231 14.86 -9.54 -21.43
C LYS A 231 13.75 -8.87 -20.63
N GLU A 232 13.82 -7.55 -20.44
CA GLU A 232 12.87 -6.85 -19.59
C GLU A 232 12.54 -5.44 -20.08
N LEU A 233 11.35 -4.98 -19.70
CA LEU A 233 10.92 -3.58 -19.83
C LEU A 233 11.57 -2.75 -18.72
N VAL A 234 12.33 -1.74 -19.09
CA VAL A 234 12.98 -0.81 -18.18
C VAL A 234 12.29 0.55 -18.26
N ALA A 235 12.02 1.12 -17.08
CA ALA A 235 11.56 2.49 -16.94
C ALA A 235 12.67 3.46 -17.35
N THR A 236 12.42 4.24 -18.40
CA THR A 236 13.36 5.26 -18.91
C THR A 236 12.78 6.64 -18.69
N LEU A 237 13.60 7.57 -18.22
CA LEU A 237 13.21 8.97 -18.03
C LEU A 237 12.75 9.58 -19.36
N MET A 238 11.64 10.32 -19.34
CA MET A 238 11.23 11.14 -20.49
C MET A 238 12.36 12.11 -20.89
N PRO A 239 12.62 12.31 -22.19
CA PRO A 239 13.65 13.25 -22.61
C PRO A 239 13.28 14.68 -22.21
N ASP A 240 14.28 15.49 -21.88
CA ASP A 240 14.08 16.90 -21.52
C ASP A 240 13.58 17.74 -22.70
N THR A 241 13.80 17.27 -23.94
CA THR A 241 13.35 17.91 -25.17
C THR A 241 12.59 16.93 -26.05
N TYR A 242 11.41 17.34 -26.49
CA TYR A 242 10.56 16.57 -27.41
C TYR A 242 9.59 17.50 -28.14
N THR A 243 8.99 16.99 -29.23
CA THR A 243 7.90 17.64 -29.94
C THR A 243 6.56 17.11 -29.45
N THR A 244 5.70 17.96 -28.91
CA THR A 244 4.31 17.56 -28.62
C THR A 244 3.54 17.35 -29.91
N VAL A 245 2.88 16.21 -30.05
CA VAL A 245 2.04 15.93 -31.24
C VAL A 245 0.72 16.67 -31.08
N GLU A 246 0.39 17.50 -32.07
CA GLU A 246 -0.85 18.28 -32.10
C GLU A 246 -1.81 17.80 -33.19
N ASN A 247 -3.09 18.20 -33.06
CA ASN A 247 -4.09 17.92 -34.08
C ASN A 247 -3.70 18.60 -35.40
N ALA A 248 -3.88 17.90 -36.52
CA ALA A 248 -3.61 18.44 -37.85
C ALA A 248 -4.74 18.10 -38.81
N SER A 249 -5.12 19.06 -39.67
CA SER A 249 -6.16 18.88 -40.68
C SER A 249 -5.68 18.17 -41.95
N GLY A 250 -4.37 17.97 -42.11
CA GLY A 250 -3.77 17.38 -43.30
C GLY A 250 -2.46 16.68 -43.00
N ASN A 251 -1.65 16.49 -44.04
CA ASN A 251 -0.39 15.75 -43.94
C ASN A 251 0.63 16.48 -43.06
N VAL A 252 1.42 15.71 -42.31
CA VAL A 252 2.54 16.20 -41.52
C VAL A 252 3.83 15.49 -41.90
N ASN A 253 4.96 16.20 -41.75
CA ASN A 253 6.29 15.63 -41.90
C ASN A 253 6.97 15.61 -40.54
N TRP A 254 7.47 14.45 -40.14
CA TRP A 254 8.23 14.31 -38.89
C TRP A 254 9.71 14.17 -39.19
N ALA A 255 10.52 15.10 -38.69
CA ALA A 255 11.97 15.02 -38.77
C ALA A 255 12.50 14.00 -37.76
N ALA A 256 13.82 13.79 -37.73
CA ALA A 256 14.41 12.97 -36.68
C ALA A 256 14.15 13.59 -35.30
N GLY A 257 13.75 12.77 -34.32
CA GLY A 257 13.53 13.22 -32.95
C GLY A 257 12.41 12.49 -32.21
N THR A 258 12.17 12.93 -30.97
CA THR A 258 11.13 12.37 -30.11
C THR A 258 9.82 13.17 -30.23
N TYR A 259 8.73 12.45 -30.44
CA TYR A 259 7.37 12.97 -30.54
C TYR A 259 6.52 12.39 -29.41
N VAL A 260 5.86 13.25 -28.63
CA VAL A 260 5.07 12.85 -27.46
C VAL A 260 3.59 13.17 -27.66
N VAL A 261 2.74 12.17 -27.49
CA VAL A 261 1.28 12.30 -27.53
C VAL A 261 0.77 12.43 -26.11
N GLU A 262 0.33 13.62 -25.72
CA GLU A 262 -0.08 13.90 -24.34
C GLU A 262 -1.56 13.63 -24.04
N GLY A 263 -2.39 13.53 -25.08
CA GLY A 263 -3.83 13.30 -24.97
C GLY A 263 -4.40 12.67 -26.24
N ASN A 264 -5.68 12.92 -26.52
CA ASN A 264 -6.29 12.44 -27.76
C ASN A 264 -5.98 13.39 -28.92
N VAL A 265 -5.23 12.89 -29.90
CA VAL A 265 -4.76 13.65 -31.06
C VAL A 265 -5.19 12.95 -32.35
N THR A 266 -5.68 13.73 -33.30
CA THR A 266 -6.06 13.27 -34.64
C THR A 266 -5.30 14.08 -35.70
N ILE A 267 -4.59 13.36 -36.57
CA ILE A 267 -3.98 13.88 -37.79
C ILE A 267 -4.85 13.40 -38.95
N ASN A 268 -5.65 14.29 -39.52
CA ASN A 268 -6.54 14.05 -40.66
C ASN A 268 -5.77 13.96 -41.99
N GLY A 269 -4.65 13.25 -41.98
CA GLY A 269 -3.75 13.10 -43.10
C GLY A 269 -2.68 12.05 -42.82
N ASN A 270 -1.66 12.06 -43.67
CA ASN A 270 -0.55 11.13 -43.60
C ASN A 270 0.57 11.71 -42.74
N ILE A 271 1.18 10.87 -41.91
CA ILE A 271 2.45 11.14 -41.24
C ILE A 271 3.56 10.61 -42.15
N THR A 272 4.44 11.50 -42.60
CA THR A 272 5.62 11.12 -43.41
C THR A 272 6.89 11.33 -42.60
N LEU A 273 7.67 10.27 -42.39
CA LEU A 273 8.95 10.37 -41.71
C LEU A 273 10.00 10.96 -42.66
N LYS A 274 10.81 11.88 -42.14
CA LYS A 274 11.96 12.53 -42.77
C LYS A 274 13.24 12.32 -41.95
N GLY A 275 13.19 11.39 -40.99
CA GLY A 275 14.24 11.01 -40.07
C GLY A 275 13.74 9.92 -39.13
N ASN A 276 14.65 9.36 -38.33
CA ASN A 276 14.31 8.34 -37.33
C ASN A 276 13.47 8.94 -36.21
N VAL A 277 12.32 8.34 -35.93
CA VAL A 277 11.35 8.87 -34.96
C VAL A 277 11.20 7.95 -33.76
N GLU A 278 11.23 8.57 -32.58
CA GLU A 278 10.78 7.97 -31.34
C GLU A 278 9.40 8.53 -30.99
N LEU A 279 8.37 7.70 -31.00
CA LEU A 279 7.00 8.08 -30.69
C LEU A 279 6.63 7.58 -29.30
N ILE A 280 6.41 8.48 -28.35
CA ILE A 280 5.95 8.15 -27.00
C ILE A 280 4.47 8.51 -26.88
N ILE A 281 3.64 7.54 -26.48
CA ILE A 281 2.21 7.74 -26.28
C ILE A 281 1.91 7.58 -24.79
N LYS A 282 1.50 8.67 -24.13
CA LYS A 282 1.22 8.67 -22.68
C LYS A 282 0.07 7.71 -22.36
N ASP A 283 0.02 7.27 -21.10
CA ASP A 283 -1.10 6.48 -20.62
C ASP A 283 -2.43 7.24 -20.79
N GLY A 284 -3.44 6.57 -21.32
CA GLY A 284 -4.74 7.14 -21.69
C GLY A 284 -4.75 8.01 -22.96
N ALA A 285 -3.59 8.31 -23.54
CA ALA A 285 -3.49 9.10 -24.78
C ALA A 285 -3.73 8.24 -26.03
N LYS A 286 -4.15 8.89 -27.12
CA LYS A 286 -4.43 8.22 -28.40
C LYS A 286 -4.01 9.10 -29.57
N LEU A 287 -3.18 8.57 -30.46
CA LEU A 287 -2.89 9.17 -31.75
C LEU A 287 -3.68 8.45 -32.85
N THR A 288 -4.49 9.19 -33.61
CA THR A 288 -5.17 8.70 -34.80
C THR A 288 -4.59 9.34 -36.06
N ALA A 289 -4.26 8.54 -37.07
CA ALA A 289 -3.77 9.00 -38.37
C ALA A 289 -4.35 8.17 -39.53
N ASN A 290 -4.32 8.71 -40.76
CA ASN A 290 -4.71 7.94 -41.95
C ASN A 290 -3.62 6.94 -42.36
N LEU A 291 -2.35 7.37 -42.34
CA LEU A 291 -1.23 6.56 -42.82
C LEU A 291 0.08 7.04 -42.17
N ILE A 292 1.03 6.12 -41.93
CA ILE A 292 2.41 6.42 -41.56
C ILE A 292 3.37 5.86 -42.63
N ASN A 293 4.24 6.70 -43.19
CA ASN A 293 5.19 6.34 -44.25
C ASN A 293 6.63 6.63 -43.82
N GLY A 294 7.46 5.60 -43.72
CA GLY A 294 8.89 5.71 -43.40
C GLY A 294 9.83 5.87 -44.62
N GLY A 295 9.31 5.81 -45.85
CA GLY A 295 10.08 6.00 -47.08
C GLY A 295 11.21 4.99 -47.31
N GLN A 296 11.17 3.81 -46.68
CA GLN A 296 12.20 2.75 -46.68
C GLN A 296 13.57 3.23 -46.21
N SER A 297 13.62 4.32 -45.46
CA SER A 297 14.88 4.94 -45.01
C SER A 297 14.94 5.14 -43.50
N TYR A 298 13.78 5.20 -42.84
CA TYR A 298 13.68 5.68 -41.47
C TYR A 298 13.06 4.65 -40.55
N SER A 299 13.52 4.67 -39.30
CA SER A 299 12.96 3.87 -38.22
C SER A 299 11.82 4.60 -37.51
N LEU A 300 10.95 3.81 -36.88
CA LEU A 300 9.91 4.27 -35.99
C LEU A 300 9.90 3.38 -34.74
N SER A 301 10.28 3.93 -33.60
CA SER A 301 10.20 3.22 -32.31
C SER A 301 9.04 3.79 -31.51
N ILE A 302 8.09 2.94 -31.15
CA ILE A 302 6.84 3.32 -30.49
C ILE A 302 6.86 2.83 -29.05
N TYR A 303 6.71 3.77 -28.12
CA TYR A 303 6.83 3.56 -26.70
C TYR A 303 5.49 3.86 -26.00
N GLY A 304 5.07 2.92 -25.15
CA GLY A 304 4.03 3.17 -24.16
C GLY A 304 4.62 3.51 -22.79
N GLN A 305 3.77 3.99 -21.89
CA GLN A 305 4.13 4.20 -20.49
C GLN A 305 3.85 2.96 -19.64
N ALA A 306 4.06 3.07 -18.32
CA ALA A 306 4.01 1.97 -17.37
C ALA A 306 2.70 1.14 -17.46
N ASN A 307 1.55 1.80 -17.64
CA ASN A 307 0.26 1.10 -17.70
C ASN A 307 -0.08 0.55 -19.09
N LYS A 308 0.73 0.85 -20.11
CA LYS A 308 0.59 0.33 -21.48
C LYS A 308 -0.76 0.65 -22.15
N THR A 309 -1.36 1.77 -21.75
CA THR A 309 -2.72 2.17 -22.19
C THR A 309 -2.74 3.14 -23.37
N GLY A 310 -1.58 3.70 -23.73
CA GLY A 310 -1.42 4.57 -24.89
C GLY A 310 -1.72 3.84 -26.20
N GLN A 311 -2.43 4.52 -27.11
CA GLN A 311 -2.93 3.94 -28.36
C GLN A 311 -2.41 4.68 -29.60
N LEU A 312 -1.84 3.93 -30.55
CA LEU A 312 -1.67 4.35 -31.94
C LEU A 312 -2.75 3.67 -32.79
N VAL A 313 -3.55 4.47 -33.49
CA VAL A 313 -4.60 3.99 -34.40
C VAL A 313 -4.34 4.56 -35.78
N VAL A 314 -4.00 3.69 -36.73
CA VAL A 314 -3.79 4.07 -38.13
C VAL A 314 -4.85 3.40 -38.99
N ASN A 315 -5.77 4.21 -39.52
CA ASN A 315 -6.91 3.75 -40.31
C ASN A 315 -6.78 4.26 -41.74
N CYS A 316 -6.22 3.43 -42.61
CA CYS A 316 -5.93 3.82 -43.99
C CYS A 316 -7.09 3.52 -44.92
N GLN A 317 -7.58 4.57 -45.57
CA GLN A 317 -8.65 4.46 -46.57
C GLN A 317 -8.13 4.08 -47.96
N ASN A 318 -6.88 4.45 -48.28
CA ASN A 318 -6.28 4.25 -49.59
C ASN A 318 -4.79 3.95 -49.47
N GLY A 319 -4.44 2.66 -49.54
CA GLY A 319 -3.09 2.14 -49.34
C GLY A 319 -2.90 1.35 -48.04
N ASP A 320 -1.65 1.14 -47.69
CA ASP A 320 -1.22 0.49 -46.44
C ASP A 320 -1.13 1.48 -45.30
N ALA A 321 -1.55 1.06 -44.10
CA ALA A 321 -1.62 1.96 -42.95
C ALA A 321 -0.25 2.35 -42.40
N ILE A 322 0.63 1.39 -42.14
CA ILE A 322 2.00 1.68 -41.68
C ILE A 322 2.96 1.02 -42.65
N LYS A 323 3.76 1.83 -43.36
CA LYS A 323 4.56 1.30 -44.47
C LYS A 323 5.97 1.84 -44.58
N TYR A 324 6.81 1.03 -45.21
CA TYR A 324 8.15 1.41 -45.67
C TYR A 324 9.03 1.87 -44.51
N ILE A 325 9.13 1.06 -43.47
CA ILE A 325 9.93 1.37 -42.27
C ILE A 325 11.09 0.38 -42.20
N THR A 326 12.30 0.88 -42.04
CA THR A 326 13.51 0.03 -41.95
C THR A 326 13.55 -0.73 -40.63
N THR A 327 13.26 -0.05 -39.52
CA THR A 327 13.11 -0.69 -38.21
C THR A 327 11.88 -0.13 -37.51
N LEU A 328 10.91 -0.99 -37.27
CA LEU A 328 9.71 -0.70 -36.51
C LEU A 328 9.81 -1.40 -35.16
N GLU A 329 9.69 -0.64 -34.08
CA GLU A 329 9.77 -1.18 -32.72
C GLU A 329 8.53 -0.82 -31.91
N VAL A 330 8.04 -1.75 -31.09
CA VAL A 330 6.89 -1.52 -30.21
C VAL A 330 7.22 -2.00 -28.80
N HIS A 331 7.27 -1.07 -27.84
CA HIS A 331 7.77 -1.30 -26.48
C HIS A 331 6.70 -1.33 -25.37
N GLY A 332 5.41 -1.33 -25.69
CA GLY A 332 4.37 -1.37 -24.64
C GLY A 332 3.15 -0.50 -24.87
N CYS A 333 2.77 -0.24 -26.12
CA CYS A 333 1.55 0.48 -26.45
C CYS A 333 0.59 -0.42 -27.23
N GLN A 334 -0.64 0.06 -27.41
CA GLN A 334 -1.60 -0.57 -28.31
C GLN A 334 -1.43 0.03 -29.69
N VAL A 335 -1.13 -0.79 -30.70
CA VAL A 335 -1.01 -0.37 -32.09
C VAL A 335 -2.09 -1.06 -32.89
N LYS A 336 -3.10 -0.30 -33.33
CA LYS A 336 -4.11 -0.79 -34.26
C LYS A 336 -3.82 -0.21 -35.64
N SER A 337 -3.67 -1.09 -36.63
CA SER A 337 -3.42 -0.73 -38.01
C SER A 337 -4.43 -1.40 -38.91
N THR A 338 -5.27 -0.60 -39.57
CA THR A 338 -6.34 -1.11 -40.44
C THR A 338 -6.26 -0.49 -41.82
N THR A 339 -6.62 -1.28 -42.83
CA THR A 339 -6.86 -0.77 -44.17
C THR A 339 -8.20 -1.26 -44.71
N SER A 340 -8.87 -0.39 -45.45
CA SER A 340 -10.07 -0.71 -46.23
C SER A 340 -9.81 -0.67 -47.75
N SER A 341 -8.55 -0.64 -48.17
CA SER A 341 -8.17 -0.61 -49.59
C SER A 341 -7.96 -2.02 -50.17
N GLY A 342 -8.15 -2.19 -51.47
CA GLY A 342 -7.80 -3.43 -52.17
C GLY A 342 -6.28 -3.63 -52.25
N ASN A 343 -5.80 -4.87 -52.06
CA ASN A 343 -4.38 -5.25 -52.22
C ASN A 343 -3.41 -4.48 -51.30
N CYS A 344 -3.86 -4.16 -50.09
CA CYS A 344 -3.09 -3.45 -49.06
C CYS A 344 -3.13 -4.21 -47.74
N GLY A 345 -2.42 -3.72 -46.73
CA GLY A 345 -2.51 -4.23 -45.37
C GLY A 345 -2.36 -3.21 -44.25
N GLY A 346 -2.38 -3.72 -43.02
CA GLY A 346 -2.07 -2.93 -41.84
C GLY A 346 -0.59 -2.51 -41.84
N PHE A 347 0.31 -3.44 -42.17
CA PHE A 347 1.73 -3.15 -42.28
C PHE A 347 2.28 -3.60 -43.65
N TYR A 348 3.12 -2.78 -44.28
CA TYR A 348 3.73 -3.10 -45.57
C TYR A 348 5.19 -2.69 -45.69
N GLY A 349 6.03 -3.60 -46.19
CA GLY A 349 7.42 -3.31 -46.51
C GLY A 349 8.22 -2.90 -45.29
N ILE A 350 8.09 -3.66 -44.21
CA ILE A 350 8.87 -3.49 -42.98
C ILE A 350 10.10 -4.40 -43.06
N ASP A 351 11.31 -3.85 -42.92
CA ASP A 351 12.54 -4.65 -43.00
C ASP A 351 12.81 -5.37 -41.68
N THR A 352 12.71 -4.67 -40.55
CA THR A 352 12.82 -5.28 -39.22
C THR A 352 11.66 -4.82 -38.35
N PHE A 353 10.86 -5.76 -37.85
CA PHE A 353 9.75 -5.48 -36.95
C PHE A 353 9.99 -6.15 -35.60
N ASN A 354 10.41 -5.37 -34.60
CA ASN A 354 10.61 -5.86 -33.24
C ASN A 354 9.39 -5.55 -32.37
N VAL A 355 8.79 -6.60 -31.81
CA VAL A 355 7.69 -6.48 -30.86
C VAL A 355 8.20 -6.89 -29.51
N TYR A 356 8.37 -5.90 -28.65
CA TYR A 356 8.88 -6.12 -27.32
C TYR A 356 7.75 -6.16 -26.27
N GLY A 357 6.67 -5.42 -26.49
CA GLY A 357 5.51 -5.46 -25.61
C GLY A 357 4.33 -4.66 -26.12
N GLY A 358 3.22 -4.71 -25.38
CA GLY A 358 1.97 -4.09 -25.81
C GLY A 358 1.13 -5.04 -26.66
N SER A 359 0.22 -4.47 -27.45
CA SER A 359 -0.66 -5.25 -28.34
C SER A 359 -0.66 -4.66 -29.74
N ILE A 360 -0.50 -5.49 -30.76
CA ILE A 360 -0.59 -5.11 -32.16
C ILE A 360 -1.82 -5.77 -32.77
N ASP A 361 -2.71 -4.99 -33.36
CA ASP A 361 -3.89 -5.45 -34.08
C ASP A 361 -3.82 -4.96 -35.53
N ALA A 362 -3.33 -5.84 -36.41
CA ALA A 362 -3.12 -5.58 -37.83
C ALA A 362 -4.24 -6.22 -38.65
N GLU A 363 -5.20 -5.43 -39.13
CA GLU A 363 -6.41 -5.96 -39.75
C GLU A 363 -6.61 -5.47 -41.19
N TYR A 364 -6.72 -6.43 -42.12
CA TYR A 364 -7.26 -6.18 -43.45
C TYR A 364 -8.80 -6.23 -43.40
N THR A 365 -9.46 -5.09 -43.62
CA THR A 365 -10.92 -4.99 -43.41
C THR A 365 -11.74 -4.97 -44.69
N TYR A 366 -11.10 -4.82 -45.86
CA TYR A 366 -11.78 -4.78 -47.15
C TYR A 366 -12.50 -6.11 -47.47
N THR A 367 -13.71 -6.00 -48.01
CA THR A 367 -14.62 -7.14 -48.23
C THR A 367 -14.75 -7.58 -49.69
N GLY A 368 -14.04 -6.93 -50.62
CA GLY A 368 -14.03 -7.33 -52.04
C GLY A 368 -13.07 -8.50 -52.34
N SER A 369 -12.92 -8.86 -53.62
CA SER A 369 -12.17 -10.04 -54.10
C SER A 369 -10.64 -9.88 -54.14
N ASN A 370 -10.08 -8.87 -53.47
CA ASN A 370 -8.66 -8.55 -53.49
C ASN A 370 -7.84 -9.39 -52.49
N TYR A 371 -6.51 -9.37 -52.66
CA TYR A 371 -5.56 -10.09 -51.83
C TYR A 371 -4.82 -9.12 -50.90
N GLY A 372 -5.37 -8.88 -49.72
CA GLY A 372 -4.72 -8.06 -48.70
C GLY A 372 -3.87 -8.87 -47.73
N TYR A 373 -3.40 -8.19 -46.69
CA TYR A 373 -2.65 -8.81 -45.60
C TYR A 373 -2.83 -8.04 -44.28
N GLY A 374 -2.69 -8.71 -43.14
CA GLY A 374 -2.50 -8.01 -41.87
C GLY A 374 -1.13 -7.35 -41.85
N ILE A 375 -0.08 -8.16 -42.03
CA ILE A 375 1.33 -7.75 -42.00
C ILE A 375 2.05 -8.27 -43.26
N HIS A 376 2.80 -7.40 -43.93
CA HIS A 376 3.71 -7.77 -45.01
C HIS A 376 5.15 -7.30 -44.72
N LEU A 377 6.07 -8.25 -44.52
CA LEU A 377 7.50 -7.98 -44.35
C LEU A 377 8.20 -7.74 -45.70
N ALA A 378 9.24 -6.91 -45.72
CA ALA A 378 10.05 -6.70 -46.92
C ALA A 378 10.82 -7.98 -47.34
N SER A 379 11.51 -7.93 -48.47
CA SER A 379 12.44 -9.01 -48.84
C SER A 379 13.64 -9.00 -47.90
N ASN A 380 14.04 -10.18 -47.41
CA ASN A 380 14.94 -10.36 -46.26
C ASN A 380 14.42 -9.73 -44.96
N GLY A 381 13.13 -9.40 -44.91
CA GLY A 381 12.51 -8.78 -43.75
C GLY A 381 12.34 -9.77 -42.60
N SER A 382 12.48 -9.29 -41.37
CA SER A 382 12.32 -10.09 -40.16
C SER A 382 11.28 -9.48 -39.22
N MET A 383 10.55 -10.34 -38.53
CA MET A 383 9.72 -9.95 -37.39
C MET A 383 10.15 -10.76 -36.17
N ASN A 384 10.53 -10.08 -35.10
CA ASN A 384 10.99 -10.69 -33.86
C ASN A 384 10.03 -10.33 -32.74
N ILE A 385 9.38 -11.35 -32.17
CA ILE A 385 8.42 -11.17 -31.07
C ILE A 385 9.09 -11.62 -29.78
N TYR A 386 9.49 -10.65 -28.96
CA TYR A 386 10.10 -10.87 -27.65
C TYR A 386 9.04 -10.87 -26.53
N GLY A 387 7.96 -10.12 -26.73
CA GLY A 387 6.84 -10.03 -25.79
C GLY A 387 5.60 -9.37 -26.41
N GLY A 388 4.56 -9.20 -25.61
CA GLY A 388 3.29 -8.62 -26.07
C GLY A 388 2.36 -9.61 -26.78
N ASP A 389 1.33 -9.08 -27.42
CA ASP A 389 0.33 -9.83 -28.19
C ASP A 389 0.25 -9.27 -29.62
N VAL A 390 0.49 -10.11 -30.62
CA VAL A 390 0.42 -9.76 -32.04
C VAL A 390 -0.75 -10.48 -32.67
N LYS A 391 -1.71 -9.72 -33.19
CA LYS A 391 -2.83 -10.21 -33.97
C LYS A 391 -2.73 -9.70 -35.41
N ALA A 392 -2.71 -10.61 -36.37
CA ALA A 392 -2.64 -10.30 -37.80
C ALA A 392 -3.78 -11.01 -38.56
N VAL A 393 -4.72 -10.23 -39.09
CA VAL A 393 -5.96 -10.74 -39.68
C VAL A 393 -6.06 -10.40 -41.17
N GLY A 394 -6.17 -11.44 -42.00
CA GLY A 394 -6.53 -11.33 -43.42
C GLY A 394 -7.97 -11.77 -43.69
N LYS A 395 -8.82 -10.93 -44.30
CA LYS A 395 -10.17 -11.33 -44.72
C LYS A 395 -10.24 -11.92 -46.14
N GLY A 396 -11.21 -12.79 -46.40
CA GLY A 396 -11.39 -13.41 -47.72
C GLY A 396 -10.14 -14.19 -48.15
N ASN A 397 -9.64 -13.96 -49.37
CA ASN A 397 -8.45 -14.64 -49.92
C ASN A 397 -7.11 -14.03 -49.46
N SER A 398 -7.13 -13.10 -48.50
CA SER A 398 -5.97 -12.36 -47.99
C SER A 398 -4.99 -13.24 -47.20
N LYS A 399 -4.06 -12.62 -46.47
CA LYS A 399 -3.08 -13.31 -45.60
C LYS A 399 -3.09 -12.69 -44.20
N GLY A 400 -2.80 -13.46 -43.17
CA GLY A 400 -2.52 -12.88 -41.85
C GLY A 400 -1.18 -12.16 -41.89
N ILE A 401 -0.11 -12.95 -42.03
CA ILE A 401 1.27 -12.50 -42.19
C ILE A 401 1.83 -13.03 -43.51
N THR A 402 2.46 -12.16 -44.28
CA THR A 402 3.17 -12.50 -45.50
C THR A 402 4.49 -11.74 -45.57
N GLY A 403 5.32 -12.02 -46.56
CA GLY A 403 6.49 -11.19 -46.82
C GLY A 403 7.13 -11.43 -48.16
N GLY A 404 8.16 -10.64 -48.45
CA GLY A 404 9.02 -10.85 -49.62
C GLY A 404 9.91 -12.09 -49.49
N THR A 405 10.77 -12.29 -50.49
CA THR A 405 11.72 -13.41 -50.52
C THR A 405 12.59 -13.43 -49.27
N ASN A 406 12.83 -14.62 -48.72
CA ASN A 406 13.70 -14.83 -47.54
C ASN A 406 13.25 -14.07 -46.28
N SER A 407 11.94 -13.82 -46.13
CA SER A 407 11.38 -13.22 -44.92
C SER A 407 11.11 -14.26 -43.83
N ASN A 408 11.20 -13.84 -42.56
CA ASN A 408 11.00 -14.71 -41.41
C ASN A 408 10.27 -14.02 -40.25
N VAL A 409 9.57 -14.83 -39.47
CA VAL A 409 9.00 -14.48 -38.17
C VAL A 409 9.64 -15.41 -37.13
N THR A 410 10.21 -14.82 -36.09
CA THR A 410 10.80 -15.56 -34.96
C THR A 410 10.11 -15.16 -33.67
N VAL A 411 9.57 -16.14 -32.96
CA VAL A 411 8.90 -15.91 -31.66
C VAL A 411 9.83 -16.33 -30.52
N HIS A 412 10.36 -15.33 -29.81
CA HIS A 412 11.20 -15.47 -28.61
C HIS A 412 10.38 -15.45 -27.32
N GLY A 413 9.19 -14.82 -27.36
CA GLY A 413 8.23 -14.74 -26.25
C GLY A 413 6.92 -14.09 -26.69
N GLY A 414 6.01 -13.86 -25.75
CA GLY A 414 4.71 -13.22 -26.03
C GLY A 414 3.70 -14.14 -26.73
N LYS A 415 2.73 -13.53 -27.42
CA LYS A 415 1.65 -14.23 -28.14
C LYS A 415 1.57 -13.77 -29.59
N LEU A 416 1.25 -14.71 -30.46
CA LEU A 416 1.01 -14.43 -31.87
C LEU A 416 -0.27 -15.15 -32.33
N TRP A 417 -1.20 -14.41 -32.90
CA TRP A 417 -2.37 -14.91 -33.59
C TRP A 417 -2.35 -14.42 -35.04
N ALA A 418 -2.36 -15.34 -35.99
CA ALA A 418 -2.54 -15.01 -37.40
C ALA A 418 -3.69 -15.82 -37.97
N GLU A 419 -4.58 -15.16 -38.69
CA GLU A 419 -5.72 -15.83 -39.31
C GLU A 419 -6.01 -15.33 -40.71
N CYS A 420 -6.60 -16.23 -41.50
CA CYS A 420 -7.25 -15.88 -42.73
C CYS A 420 -8.49 -16.73 -43.03
N ALA A 421 -9.61 -16.08 -43.35
CA ALA A 421 -10.91 -16.75 -43.57
C ALA A 421 -10.94 -17.67 -44.81
N GLY A 422 -10.34 -17.25 -45.93
CA GLY A 422 -10.33 -17.98 -47.20
C GLY A 422 -8.94 -18.24 -47.80
N GLY A 423 -7.89 -17.63 -47.23
CA GLY A 423 -6.50 -17.80 -47.63
C GLY A 423 -5.68 -18.62 -46.64
N LYS A 424 -4.41 -18.23 -46.45
CA LYS A 424 -3.48 -18.84 -45.50
C LYS A 424 -3.13 -17.81 -44.44
N ALA A 425 -3.06 -18.20 -43.18
CA ALA A 425 -2.57 -17.32 -42.11
C ALA A 425 -1.16 -16.83 -42.41
N PHE A 426 -0.32 -17.69 -42.97
CA PHE A 426 1.06 -17.41 -43.35
C PHE A 426 1.30 -17.63 -44.85
N ASN A 427 2.10 -16.78 -45.50
CA ASN A 427 2.51 -16.96 -46.88
C ASN A 427 3.90 -16.36 -47.18
N GLN A 428 4.75 -17.12 -47.89
CA GLN A 428 6.12 -16.70 -48.28
C GLN A 428 7.06 -16.30 -47.14
N VAL A 429 6.63 -16.49 -45.89
CA VAL A 429 7.35 -16.12 -44.68
C VAL A 429 7.54 -17.35 -43.82
N THR A 430 8.77 -17.58 -43.37
CA THR A 430 9.10 -18.73 -42.51
C THR A 430 8.72 -18.40 -41.08
N LEU A 431 8.03 -19.31 -40.38
CA LEU A 431 7.75 -19.16 -38.96
C LEU A 431 8.68 -20.06 -38.15
N THR A 432 9.35 -19.47 -37.16
CA THR A 432 10.18 -20.20 -36.21
C THR A 432 9.88 -19.78 -34.78
N LYS A 433 10.15 -20.70 -33.85
CA LYS A 433 10.12 -20.44 -32.42
C LYS A 433 11.55 -20.52 -31.90
N ASP A 434 11.93 -19.57 -31.07
CA ASP A 434 13.21 -19.65 -30.36
C ASP A 434 13.24 -20.90 -29.45
N ALA A 435 14.40 -21.54 -29.38
CA ALA A 435 14.67 -22.63 -28.46
C ALA A 435 14.54 -22.17 -27.00
N GLY A 436 14.87 -20.91 -26.72
CA GLY A 436 14.71 -20.31 -25.38
C GLY A 436 13.25 -20.15 -24.93
N TYR A 437 12.29 -20.14 -25.86
CA TYR A 437 10.87 -19.94 -25.53
C TYR A 437 10.21 -21.28 -25.15
N THR A 438 10.45 -21.76 -23.92
CA THR A 438 10.05 -23.10 -23.47
C THR A 438 8.55 -23.27 -23.23
N SER A 439 7.83 -22.20 -22.88
CA SER A 439 6.37 -22.23 -22.67
C SER A 439 5.55 -22.04 -23.95
N GLY A 440 6.15 -21.50 -25.01
CA GLY A 440 5.48 -21.29 -26.28
C GLY A 440 5.44 -22.54 -27.14
N LYS A 441 4.29 -22.79 -27.77
CA LYS A 441 4.12 -23.77 -28.85
C LYS A 441 3.60 -23.06 -30.09
N ILE A 442 4.04 -23.47 -31.26
CA ILE A 442 3.37 -23.07 -32.51
C ILE A 442 2.28 -24.10 -32.76
N GLU A 443 1.05 -23.63 -32.93
CA GLU A 443 -0.09 -24.46 -33.24
C GLU A 443 -0.81 -23.93 -34.47
N THR A 444 -1.36 -24.86 -35.26
CA THR A 444 -2.03 -24.54 -36.52
C THR A 444 -3.35 -25.28 -36.64
N CYS A 445 -4.33 -24.69 -37.32
CA CYS A 445 -5.60 -25.35 -37.66
C CYS A 445 -6.28 -24.71 -38.88
N ASP A 446 -7.19 -25.45 -39.50
CA ASP A 446 -7.98 -24.97 -40.65
C ASP A 446 -9.45 -24.67 -40.30
N ASP A 447 -9.97 -25.25 -39.23
CA ASP A 447 -11.37 -25.12 -38.78
C ASP A 447 -11.56 -24.10 -37.66
N GLY A 448 -10.47 -23.59 -37.07
CA GLY A 448 -10.50 -22.69 -35.91
C GLY A 448 -10.68 -23.40 -34.56
N THR A 449 -10.85 -24.72 -34.52
CA THR A 449 -11.16 -25.47 -33.29
C THR A 449 -10.18 -26.60 -32.98
N SER A 450 -9.62 -27.27 -34.00
CA SER A 450 -8.80 -28.48 -33.85
C SER A 450 -7.33 -28.16 -34.05
N TRP A 451 -6.62 -27.83 -32.97
CA TRP A 451 -5.23 -27.36 -33.02
C TRP A 451 -4.20 -28.48 -33.02
N THR A 452 -3.20 -28.36 -33.90
CA THR A 452 -2.09 -29.31 -34.00
C THR A 452 -0.77 -28.57 -33.79
N GLU A 453 0.14 -29.16 -33.02
CA GLU A 453 1.48 -28.61 -32.82
C GLU A 453 2.29 -28.66 -34.13
N TYR A 454 2.91 -27.53 -34.49
CA TYR A 454 3.68 -27.35 -35.71
C TYR A 454 5.16 -27.13 -35.36
N THR A 455 6.02 -28.05 -35.77
CA THR A 455 7.44 -28.08 -35.37
C THR A 455 8.41 -27.75 -36.50
N ALA A 456 7.92 -27.62 -37.73
CA ALA A 456 8.76 -27.33 -38.89
C ALA A 456 9.19 -25.86 -38.93
N ALA A 457 10.45 -25.58 -39.21
CA ALA A 457 10.95 -24.23 -39.48
C ALA A 457 10.66 -23.82 -40.94
N THR A 458 9.38 -23.81 -41.33
CA THR A 458 8.92 -23.47 -42.69
C THR A 458 7.67 -22.59 -42.64
N THR A 459 7.05 -22.27 -43.79
CA THR A 459 5.80 -21.50 -43.84
C THR A 459 4.59 -22.39 -43.52
N PRO A 460 3.81 -22.10 -42.46
CA PRO A 460 2.53 -22.79 -42.22
C PRO A 460 1.54 -22.55 -43.37
N THR A 461 0.76 -23.56 -43.73
CA THR A 461 -0.20 -23.47 -44.86
C THR A 461 -1.66 -23.43 -44.44
N THR A 462 -1.93 -23.39 -43.14
CA THR A 462 -3.29 -23.43 -42.55
C THR A 462 -3.94 -22.05 -42.49
N LYS A 463 -5.25 -22.04 -42.23
CA LYS A 463 -6.03 -20.80 -42.06
C LYS A 463 -5.79 -20.06 -40.75
N TYR A 464 -5.40 -20.78 -39.70
CA TYR A 464 -5.11 -20.21 -38.39
C TYR A 464 -3.76 -20.70 -37.90
N VAL A 465 -3.02 -19.80 -37.27
CA VAL A 465 -1.75 -20.07 -36.60
C VAL A 465 -1.76 -19.29 -35.30
N ARG A 466 -1.38 -19.96 -34.20
CA ARG A 466 -1.20 -19.30 -32.91
C ARG A 466 0.10 -19.72 -32.26
N VAL A 467 0.68 -18.84 -31.45
CA VAL A 467 1.86 -19.12 -30.63
C VAL A 467 1.64 -18.59 -29.22
N GLY A 468 1.87 -19.42 -28.20
CA GLY A 468 1.81 -19.01 -26.78
C GLY A 468 0.40 -18.89 -26.17
N TYR A 469 -0.59 -19.62 -26.71
CA TYR A 469 -1.99 -19.60 -26.25
C TYR A 469 -2.39 -20.84 -25.46
#